data_AF-A0A9E3NRC1-F1
#
_entry.id   AF-A0A9E3NRC1-F1
#
_cell.length_a   1.000
_cell.length_b   1.000
_cell.length_c   1.000
_cell.angle_alpha   90.00
_cell.angle_beta   90.00
_cell.angle_gamma   90.00
#
_symmetry.space_group_name_H-M   'P 1'
#
loop_
_entity.id
_entity.type
_entity.pdbx_description
1 polymer ?
#
loop_
_entity_poly.entity_id
_entity_poly.type
_entity_poly.pdbx_seq_one_letter_code
_entity_poly.pdbx_strand_id
1 'polypeptide(L)'
;MTFTEAAAEVLRMAGKPLHYKEITELAIEKNLLSHVGKSPEVTMGARLAALLKKEDKTNPIVRVKPGVFALREWDGKKKKRGADAEEEQASELADDEAVEVNALEVEAATRAEAEEAEPSEPGDDEDDEPIIVSGEDALRADLAASGAELFDDEDDDDQPILAGPSSTNDVQGGAAAAADGGRRRRRRRRRRGGREGDERGPGFERNGEGRREASPRGDAIQPNAIVSVEGDSSIDTSRDPLAPAPRPMIRDRHQIMAGGAPTGIDIPPGESEDLSGRELADATVMILSGFDRSQGPVQVRSVVDQLLRRGRLGGDTMMAAAQLTASLRADNLRRAANGQRPRFRFGQGPRIALTDWSLGSDLVRLESDAITAVERYREAARRTMLRKLQELPGHALIELVLLGLERVGMTNVRTVRRAGAPGGEAHFAAVHRTGTDEIRTAIVVRKDGREIGRERVSDLRGALHHYGPATAGWLLTTGQVLSGAREEAGAPAAPIALYDGVSLCRLLEDNDVGVVRTRLTTAIPDLELFETLRG
;
A
#
# COMPACT_ATOMS: atom_id res chain seq x y z
N MET A 1 -17.22 37.62 -2.47
CA MET A 1 -16.09 38.31 -3.14
C MET A 1 -15.33 37.29 -3.97
N THR A 2 -14.40 37.74 -4.81
CA THR A 2 -13.44 36.84 -5.48
C THR A 2 -12.44 36.26 -4.47
N PHE A 3 -11.79 35.14 -4.83
CA PHE A 3 -10.75 34.50 -4.00
C PHE A 3 -9.60 35.46 -3.66
N THR A 4 -9.21 36.32 -4.60
CA THR A 4 -8.08 37.25 -4.43
C THR A 4 -8.41 38.45 -3.56
N GLU A 5 -9.66 38.95 -3.61
CA GLU A 5 -10.15 39.98 -2.67
C GLU A 5 -10.29 39.41 -1.25
N ALA A 6 -10.91 38.23 -1.12
CA ALA A 6 -11.07 37.56 0.17
C ALA A 6 -9.71 37.26 0.83
N ALA A 7 -8.70 36.84 0.06
CA ALA A 7 -7.35 36.65 0.57
C ALA A 7 -6.70 37.95 1.06
N ALA A 8 -6.87 39.06 0.34
CA ALA A 8 -6.35 40.36 0.75
C ALA A 8 -7.04 40.88 2.03
N GLU A 9 -8.34 40.63 2.19
CA GLU A 9 -9.09 40.98 3.39
C GLU A 9 -8.73 40.09 4.59
N VAL A 10 -8.61 38.77 4.40
CA VAL A 10 -8.15 37.85 5.45
C VAL A 10 -6.76 38.22 5.93
N LEU A 11 -5.81 38.51 5.03
CA LEU A 11 -4.47 38.96 5.41
C LEU A 11 -4.48 40.33 6.13
N ARG A 12 -5.41 41.24 5.77
CA ARG A 12 -5.61 42.52 6.48
C ARG A 12 -6.14 42.30 7.90
N MET A 13 -7.09 41.38 8.09
CA MET A 13 -7.65 41.03 9.40
C MET A 13 -6.66 40.24 10.26
N ALA A 14 -5.83 39.39 9.66
CA ALA A 14 -4.91 38.51 10.38
C ALA A 14 -3.65 39.24 10.87
N GLY A 15 -3.20 40.29 10.18
CA GLY A 15 -2.05 41.08 10.59
C GLY A 15 -0.77 40.24 10.77
N LYS A 16 -0.57 39.24 9.92
CA LYS A 16 0.64 38.39 9.83
C LYS A 16 0.68 37.67 8.47
N PRO A 17 1.84 37.15 8.03
CA PRO A 17 1.89 36.22 6.90
C PRO A 17 1.11 34.94 7.25
N LEU A 18 0.35 34.41 6.28
CA LEU A 18 -0.42 33.18 6.42
C LEU A 18 -0.14 32.23 5.26
N HIS A 19 -0.27 30.93 5.52
CA HIS A 19 -0.27 29.89 4.51
C HIS A 19 -1.60 29.85 3.75
N TYR A 20 -1.60 29.51 2.45
CA TYR A 20 -2.82 29.58 1.62
C TYR A 20 -4.00 28.73 2.14
N LYS A 21 -3.74 27.65 2.89
CA LYS A 21 -4.78 26.85 3.57
C LYS A 21 -5.49 27.66 4.67
N GLU A 22 -4.73 28.28 5.56
CA GLU A 22 -5.25 29.14 6.64
C GLU A 22 -6.04 30.33 6.06
N ILE A 23 -5.58 30.88 4.92
CA ILE A 23 -6.28 31.94 4.20
C ILE A 23 -7.63 31.45 3.67
N THR A 24 -7.70 30.23 3.11
CA THR A 24 -8.96 29.62 2.67
C THR A 24 -9.90 29.34 3.84
N GLU A 25 -9.40 28.75 4.92
CA GLU A 25 -10.18 28.40 6.11
C GLU A 25 -10.83 29.66 6.72
N LEU A 26 -10.06 30.72 6.95
CA LEU A 26 -10.55 32.01 7.46
C LEU A 26 -11.49 32.72 6.47
N ALA A 27 -11.32 32.55 5.15
CA ALA A 27 -12.21 33.11 4.14
C ALA A 27 -13.58 32.39 4.07
N ILE A 28 -13.61 31.10 4.39
CA ILE A 28 -14.83 30.29 4.52
C ILE A 28 -15.53 30.61 5.84
N GLU A 29 -14.81 30.60 6.97
CA GLU A 29 -15.35 30.92 8.30
C GLU A 29 -16.08 32.28 8.31
N LYS A 30 -15.47 33.29 7.67
CA LYS A 30 -16.01 34.65 7.58
C LYS A 30 -16.97 34.87 6.39
N ASN A 31 -17.33 33.81 5.66
CA ASN A 31 -18.25 33.84 4.51
C ASN A 31 -17.89 34.89 3.43
N LEU A 32 -16.59 35.14 3.21
CA LEU A 32 -16.11 36.12 2.23
C LEU A 32 -16.17 35.57 0.79
N LEU A 33 -16.13 34.24 0.63
CA LEU A 33 -16.26 33.53 -0.64
C LEU A 33 -17.73 33.26 -0.97
N SER A 34 -18.18 33.67 -2.17
CA SER A 34 -19.57 33.47 -2.62
C SER A 34 -19.84 32.10 -3.23
N HIS A 35 -18.79 31.33 -3.57
CA HIS A 35 -18.91 29.93 -3.99
C HIS A 35 -17.65 29.17 -3.58
N VAL A 36 -17.83 28.04 -2.90
CA VAL A 36 -16.76 27.16 -2.42
C VAL A 36 -16.79 25.88 -3.25
N GLY A 37 -15.75 25.65 -4.06
CA GLY A 37 -15.63 24.44 -4.87
C GLY A 37 -15.24 23.21 -4.03
N LYS A 38 -15.12 22.03 -4.68
CA LYS A 38 -14.74 20.76 -4.01
C LYS A 38 -13.33 20.77 -3.37
N SER A 39 -12.48 21.73 -3.72
CA SER A 39 -11.11 21.88 -3.20
C SER A 39 -10.72 23.37 -3.20
N PRO A 40 -11.24 24.16 -2.25
CA PRO A 40 -11.08 25.62 -2.24
C PRO A 40 -9.66 26.07 -1.89
N GLU A 41 -8.84 25.23 -1.27
CA GLU A 41 -7.44 25.49 -0.91
C GLU A 41 -6.56 25.44 -2.16
N VAL A 42 -6.77 24.42 -3.00
CA VAL A 42 -6.12 24.29 -4.31
C VAL A 42 -6.52 25.46 -5.22
N THR A 43 -7.82 25.81 -5.21
CA THR A 43 -8.35 26.95 -5.97
C THR A 43 -7.73 28.27 -5.51
N MET A 44 -7.65 28.51 -4.20
CA MET A 44 -7.02 29.70 -3.61
C MET A 44 -5.53 29.78 -3.94
N GLY A 45 -4.78 28.69 -3.75
CA GLY A 45 -3.35 28.63 -4.06
C GLY A 45 -3.04 28.91 -5.52
N ALA A 46 -3.81 28.31 -6.45
CA ALA A 46 -3.67 28.56 -7.88
C ALA A 46 -4.00 30.01 -8.27
N ARG A 47 -5.08 30.59 -7.72
CA ARG A 47 -5.46 31.99 -7.97
C ARG A 47 -4.43 32.97 -7.42
N LEU A 48 -3.87 32.72 -6.23
CA LEU A 48 -2.80 33.54 -5.64
C LEU A 48 -1.47 33.44 -6.41
N ALA A 49 -1.13 32.24 -6.92
CA ALA A 49 0.04 32.06 -7.78
C ALA A 49 -0.12 32.79 -9.13
N ALA A 50 -1.29 32.68 -9.77
CA ALA A 50 -1.58 33.38 -11.02
C ALA A 50 -1.60 34.91 -10.86
N LEU A 51 -2.11 35.42 -9.73
CA LEU A 51 -2.09 36.84 -9.38
C LEU A 51 -0.66 37.41 -9.25
N LEU A 52 0.32 36.58 -8.87
CA LEU A 52 1.72 36.98 -8.78
C LEU A 52 2.51 36.82 -10.08
N LYS A 53 2.02 36.03 -11.05
CA LYS A 53 2.64 35.91 -12.39
C LYS A 53 2.35 37.16 -13.26
N LYS A 54 1.39 38.00 -12.86
CA LYS A 54 1.13 39.33 -13.44
C LYS A 54 1.71 40.40 -12.50
N GLU A 55 2.77 41.09 -12.92
CA GLU A 55 3.47 42.10 -12.09
C GLU A 55 2.71 43.45 -12.00
N ASP A 56 1.42 43.39 -11.70
CA ASP A 56 0.58 44.58 -11.54
C ASP A 56 0.96 45.36 -10.28
N LYS A 57 1.33 46.63 -10.45
CA LYS A 57 1.68 47.55 -9.34
C LYS A 57 0.52 47.79 -8.36
N THR A 58 -0.70 47.43 -8.74
CA THR A 58 -1.92 47.48 -7.91
C THR A 58 -2.10 46.26 -7.01
N ASN A 59 -1.34 45.17 -7.19
CA ASN A 59 -1.51 43.94 -6.42
C ASN A 59 -1.09 44.14 -4.94
N PRO A 60 -2.01 44.00 -3.96
CA PRO A 60 -1.72 44.25 -2.55
C PRO A 60 -1.07 43.04 -1.84
N ILE A 61 -0.93 41.89 -2.49
CA ILE A 61 -0.40 40.65 -1.89
C ILE A 61 1.04 40.40 -2.38
N VAL A 62 1.89 39.88 -1.49
CA VAL A 62 3.26 39.41 -1.77
C VAL A 62 3.49 38.01 -1.22
N ARG A 63 4.32 37.21 -1.90
CA ARG A 63 4.76 35.87 -1.43
C ARG A 63 6.02 36.00 -0.58
N VAL A 64 5.98 35.49 0.65
CA VAL A 64 7.08 35.61 1.64
C VAL A 64 7.92 34.33 1.69
N LYS A 65 7.26 33.16 1.59
CA LYS A 65 7.87 31.82 1.46
C LYS A 65 7.01 31.00 0.49
N PRO A 66 7.45 29.83 -0.03
CA PRO A 66 6.55 28.91 -0.74
C PRO A 66 5.27 28.65 0.06
N GLY A 67 4.11 28.83 -0.56
CA GLY A 67 2.78 28.69 0.08
C GLY A 67 2.37 29.80 1.07
N VAL A 68 3.25 30.73 1.45
CA VAL A 68 2.98 31.76 2.48
C VAL A 68 2.93 33.16 1.88
N PHE A 69 1.85 33.87 2.16
CA PHE A 69 1.50 35.16 1.58
C PHE A 69 1.29 36.22 2.68
N ALA A 70 1.56 37.48 2.36
CA ALA A 70 1.32 38.64 3.22
C ALA A 70 0.85 39.84 2.39
N LEU A 71 0.38 40.91 3.04
CA LEU A 71 0.15 42.19 2.35
C LEU A 71 1.47 42.90 2.02
N ARG A 72 1.50 43.68 0.95
CA ARG A 72 2.64 44.52 0.56
C ARG A 72 2.97 45.59 1.62
N GLU A 73 1.98 46.01 2.40
CA GLU A 73 2.08 46.95 3.51
C GLU A 73 2.58 46.29 4.82
N TRP A 74 2.83 44.98 4.81
CA TRP A 74 3.36 44.26 5.96
C TRP A 74 4.86 44.57 6.17
N ASP A 75 5.18 45.50 7.07
CA ASP A 75 6.56 45.86 7.44
C ASP A 75 7.26 44.74 8.24
N GLY A 76 7.71 43.72 7.51
CA GLY A 76 8.50 42.62 8.04
C GLY A 76 9.85 43.04 8.64
N LYS A 77 10.27 44.31 8.48
CA LYS A 77 11.57 44.81 8.95
C LYS A 77 11.61 45.08 10.46
N LYS A 78 10.45 45.17 11.14
CA LYS A 78 10.38 45.33 12.61
C LYS A 78 10.26 44.04 13.42
N LYS A 79 9.65 42.97 12.88
CA LYS A 79 9.42 41.74 13.68
C LYS A 79 10.57 40.73 13.71
N LYS A 80 11.57 40.85 12.83
CA LYS A 80 12.84 40.07 12.90
C LYS A 80 13.82 40.54 13.99
N ARG A 81 13.28 41.09 15.08
CA ARG A 81 13.94 41.43 16.36
C ARG A 81 13.03 41.07 17.55
N GLY A 82 11.94 40.35 17.30
CA GLY A 82 10.97 39.91 18.31
C GLY A 82 10.84 38.40 18.34
N ALA A 83 10.71 37.74 17.18
CA ALA A 83 10.67 36.27 17.10
C ALA A 83 11.93 35.64 17.74
N ASP A 84 13.10 36.11 17.29
CA ASP A 84 14.43 35.71 17.76
C ASP A 84 14.65 35.97 19.27
N ALA A 85 13.77 36.72 19.95
CA ALA A 85 13.82 37.02 21.39
C ALA A 85 12.71 36.34 22.21
N GLU A 86 11.58 35.98 21.59
CA GLU A 86 10.49 35.21 22.21
C GLU A 86 10.87 33.71 22.31
N GLU A 87 11.76 33.20 21.43
CA GLU A 87 12.29 31.82 21.54
C GLU A 87 13.39 31.67 22.61
N GLU A 88 14.23 32.69 22.85
CA GLU A 88 15.21 32.66 23.96
C GLU A 88 14.50 32.74 25.33
N GLN A 89 13.57 33.68 25.51
CA GLN A 89 12.85 33.87 26.80
C GLN A 89 11.91 32.71 27.17
N ALA A 90 11.57 31.82 26.23
CA ALA A 90 10.85 30.59 26.53
C ALA A 90 11.74 29.50 27.16
N SER A 91 13.06 29.62 27.05
CA SER A 91 14.03 28.67 27.61
C SER A 91 14.56 29.06 28.99
N GLU A 92 14.65 30.36 29.30
CA GLU A 92 15.17 30.87 30.59
C GLU A 92 14.14 30.84 31.75
N LEU A 93 12.89 30.42 31.50
CA LEU A 93 11.79 30.42 32.50
C LEU A 93 11.48 29.05 33.12
N ALA A 94 12.39 28.07 32.99
CA ALA A 94 12.25 26.74 33.58
C ALA A 94 13.27 26.42 34.68
N ASP A 95 14.46 27.02 34.65
CA ASP A 95 15.61 26.67 35.49
C ASP A 95 16.05 27.81 36.44
N ASP A 96 15.12 28.44 37.19
CA ASP A 96 15.47 29.06 38.48
C ASP A 96 14.25 29.37 39.39
N GLU A 97 13.90 28.43 40.29
CA GLU A 97 13.61 28.77 41.69
C GLU A 97 13.87 27.53 42.58
N ALA A 98 15.01 27.55 43.29
CA ALA A 98 15.48 26.42 44.07
C ALA A 98 15.11 26.52 45.57
N VAL A 99 14.76 25.39 46.19
CA VAL A 99 14.83 25.19 47.65
C VAL A 99 15.40 23.80 47.97
N GLU A 100 16.66 23.79 48.41
CA GLU A 100 17.35 22.86 49.33
C GLU A 100 16.94 21.36 49.37
N VAL A 101 17.87 20.39 49.33
CA VAL A 101 18.97 20.26 50.32
C VAL A 101 20.20 19.47 49.83
N ASN A 102 21.38 19.96 50.26
CA ASN A 102 22.65 19.28 50.56
C ASN A 102 23.21 18.18 49.64
N ALA A 103 24.34 18.53 49.03
CA ALA A 103 25.31 17.61 48.46
C ALA A 103 26.01 16.72 49.50
N LEU A 104 26.22 15.45 49.12
CA LEU A 104 27.47 14.72 49.31
C LEU A 104 27.58 13.64 48.20
N GLU A 105 28.77 13.10 47.96
CA GLU A 105 29.04 11.90 47.13
C GLU A 105 28.69 11.94 45.61
N VAL A 106 29.50 12.62 44.77
CA VAL A 106 29.98 12.05 43.47
C VAL A 106 31.34 12.68 43.02
N GLU A 107 32.43 12.48 43.77
CA GLU A 107 33.81 12.75 43.28
C GLU A 107 34.60 11.44 43.07
N ALA A 108 34.08 10.51 42.27
CA ALA A 108 34.70 9.18 42.09
C ALA A 108 34.31 8.43 40.79
N ALA A 109 34.41 9.06 39.60
CA ALA A 109 34.01 8.37 38.34
C ALA A 109 34.86 8.64 37.08
N THR A 110 35.42 9.83 36.88
CA THR A 110 35.96 10.27 35.57
C THR A 110 37.48 10.35 35.49
N ARG A 111 38.20 9.51 36.24
CA ARG A 111 39.68 9.48 36.28
C ARG A 111 40.28 8.12 35.88
N ALA A 112 39.93 7.66 34.68
CA ALA A 112 40.59 6.56 33.97
C ALA A 112 40.40 6.74 32.45
N GLU A 113 41.24 6.07 31.65
CA GLU A 113 41.09 5.90 30.19
C GLU A 113 41.18 7.19 29.33
N ALA A 114 42.39 7.76 29.27
CA ALA A 114 42.76 8.84 28.33
C ALA A 114 44.23 8.75 27.86
N GLU A 115 44.66 7.56 27.43
CA GLU A 115 45.89 7.21 26.68
C GLU A 115 45.45 6.09 25.69
N GLU A 116 45.89 5.98 24.42
CA GLU A 116 47.10 6.48 23.74
C GLU A 116 46.77 7.18 22.39
N ALA A 117 47.55 8.18 21.98
CA ALA A 117 47.62 8.66 20.58
C ALA A 117 48.92 9.46 20.32
N GLU A 118 49.68 9.11 19.28
CA GLU A 118 50.92 9.77 18.83
C GLU A 118 50.75 10.43 17.44
N PRO A 119 51.59 11.42 17.03
CA PRO A 119 51.07 12.56 16.24
C PRO A 119 51.62 12.77 14.81
N SER A 120 50.79 13.46 14.01
CA SER A 120 51.09 14.50 12.99
C SER A 120 52.25 14.40 11.97
N GLU A 121 51.93 14.65 10.70
CA GLU A 121 52.64 15.64 9.85
C GLU A 121 51.60 16.45 9.01
N PRO A 122 51.92 17.66 8.51
CA PRO A 122 50.95 18.61 7.94
C PRO A 122 50.96 18.74 6.41
N GLY A 123 49.94 19.41 5.86
CA GLY A 123 49.90 19.92 4.49
C GLY A 123 48.73 20.90 4.28
N ASP A 124 49.00 22.03 3.61
CA ASP A 124 48.04 23.11 3.36
C ASP A 124 47.19 22.89 2.09
N ASP A 125 45.97 23.42 2.07
CA ASP A 125 45.46 24.36 1.03
C ASP A 125 43.99 24.77 1.34
N GLU A 126 43.54 25.91 0.81
CA GLU A 126 42.26 26.57 1.15
C GLU A 126 41.14 26.40 0.08
N ASP A 127 39.89 26.62 0.55
CA ASP A 127 38.65 27.01 -0.18
C ASP A 127 37.77 26.01 -0.98
N ASP A 128 36.46 26.33 -0.92
CA ASP A 128 35.29 25.94 -1.74
C ASP A 128 34.82 24.45 -1.84
N GLU A 129 33.95 24.03 -0.89
CA GLU A 129 32.88 23.04 -1.15
C GLU A 129 31.46 23.62 -0.88
N PRO A 130 30.48 23.48 -1.79
CA PRO A 130 29.13 24.01 -1.64
C PRO A 130 28.14 23.06 -0.92
N ILE A 131 27.28 23.62 -0.07
CA ILE A 131 26.27 22.87 0.70
C ILE A 131 25.21 22.23 -0.21
N ILE A 132 25.14 20.90 -0.21
CA ILE A 132 24.13 20.13 -0.97
C ILE A 132 22.81 20.04 -0.17
N VAL A 133 21.72 20.54 -0.75
CA VAL A 133 20.35 20.41 -0.22
C VAL A 133 19.48 19.59 -1.19
N SER A 134 18.50 18.84 -0.68
CA SER A 134 17.76 17.81 -1.41
C SER A 134 16.97 18.33 -2.63
N GLY A 135 17.38 17.92 -3.83
CA GLY A 135 16.84 18.42 -5.11
C GLY A 135 15.46 17.91 -5.55
N GLU A 136 14.84 16.93 -4.87
CA GLU A 136 13.60 16.28 -5.36
C GLU A 136 12.37 17.19 -5.39
N ASP A 137 12.22 18.16 -4.46
CA ASP A 137 11.06 19.07 -4.48
C ASP A 137 11.22 20.25 -5.46
N ALA A 138 12.45 20.64 -5.80
CA ALA A 138 12.71 21.62 -6.86
C ALA A 138 12.31 21.04 -8.23
N LEU A 139 12.80 19.83 -8.55
CA LEU A 139 12.43 19.09 -9.76
C LEU A 139 10.92 18.83 -9.87
N ARG A 140 10.23 18.62 -8.75
CA ARG A 140 8.77 18.44 -8.70
C ARG A 140 8.01 19.74 -9.04
N ALA A 141 8.55 20.90 -8.66
CA ALA A 141 7.96 22.20 -9.00
C ALA A 141 8.11 22.54 -10.49
N ASP A 142 9.30 22.32 -11.07
CA ASP A 142 9.57 22.60 -12.49
C ASP A 142 8.79 21.65 -13.41
N LEU A 143 8.71 20.36 -13.07
CA LEU A 143 7.92 19.40 -13.84
C LEU A 143 6.42 19.76 -13.85
N ALA A 144 5.89 20.26 -12.72
CA ALA A 144 4.53 20.75 -12.63
C ALA A 144 4.30 22.04 -13.45
N ALA A 145 5.33 22.87 -13.64
CA ALA A 145 5.27 24.03 -14.53
C ALA A 145 5.23 23.61 -16.02
N SER A 146 6.02 22.60 -16.42
CA SER A 146 6.01 22.09 -17.81
C SER A 146 4.70 21.42 -18.22
N GLY A 147 3.94 20.86 -17.28
CA GLY A 147 2.66 20.19 -17.55
C GLY A 147 1.52 21.13 -17.99
N ALA A 148 1.73 22.44 -17.97
CA ALA A 148 0.75 23.45 -18.33
C ALA A 148 0.75 23.81 -19.84
N GLU A 149 1.71 23.33 -20.63
CA GLU A 149 1.84 23.66 -22.07
C GLU A 149 1.17 22.64 -23.01
N LEU A 150 0.27 21.78 -22.50
CA LEU A 150 -0.38 20.70 -23.27
C LEU A 150 -1.91 20.78 -23.33
N PHE A 151 -2.49 21.95 -23.04
CA PHE A 151 -3.90 22.25 -23.22
C PHE A 151 -4.01 23.61 -23.94
N ASP A 152 -4.45 23.59 -25.20
CA ASP A 152 -4.80 24.82 -25.92
C ASP A 152 -6.06 25.45 -25.28
N ASP A 153 -6.15 26.77 -25.30
CA ASP A 153 -7.30 27.52 -24.82
C ASP A 153 -8.49 27.36 -25.80
N GLU A 154 -9.55 26.65 -25.41
CA GLU A 154 -10.87 26.71 -26.08
C GLU A 154 -11.72 27.85 -25.50
N ASP A 155 -12.19 28.76 -26.36
CA ASP A 155 -12.97 29.94 -25.99
C ASP A 155 -14.44 29.61 -25.60
N ASP A 156 -14.82 30.07 -24.40
CA ASP A 156 -16.12 30.64 -24.00
C ASP A 156 -17.39 30.29 -24.85
N ASP A 157 -18.14 29.25 -24.44
CA ASP A 157 -19.38 28.80 -25.10
C ASP A 157 -20.61 28.83 -24.14
N ASP A 158 -20.90 30.02 -23.60
CA ASP A 158 -21.93 30.24 -22.58
C ASP A 158 -23.34 30.41 -23.21
N GLN A 159 -24.06 29.31 -23.47
CA GLN A 159 -25.46 29.32 -23.93
C GLN A 159 -26.42 28.47 -23.07
N PRO A 160 -27.65 28.95 -22.77
CA PRO A 160 -28.56 28.30 -21.84
C PRO A 160 -29.25 27.08 -22.44
N ILE A 161 -28.79 25.89 -22.05
CA ILE A 161 -29.43 24.59 -22.37
C ILE A 161 -30.73 24.43 -21.56
N LEU A 162 -31.83 25.08 -21.96
CA LEU A 162 -33.20 24.73 -21.53
C LEU A 162 -34.29 25.37 -22.43
N ALA A 163 -34.74 24.64 -23.45
CA ALA A 163 -36.01 24.87 -24.14
C ALA A 163 -36.67 23.52 -24.49
N GLY A 164 -38.00 23.42 -24.34
CA GLY A 164 -38.73 22.16 -24.36
C GLY A 164 -39.01 21.57 -25.76
N PRO A 165 -39.36 20.27 -25.85
CA PRO A 165 -39.59 19.60 -27.13
C PRO A 165 -40.97 19.91 -27.74
N SER A 166 -41.01 20.18 -29.04
CA SER A 166 -42.23 20.20 -29.85
C SER A 166 -42.08 19.35 -31.10
N SER A 167 -43.06 18.49 -31.36
CA SER A 167 -43.08 17.51 -32.46
C SER A 167 -43.69 18.05 -33.76
N THR A 168 -43.19 17.60 -34.91
CA THR A 168 -44.01 17.30 -36.09
C THR A 168 -43.30 16.27 -36.99
N ASN A 169 -44.09 15.47 -37.71
CA ASN A 169 -43.62 14.61 -38.81
C ASN A 169 -43.56 15.41 -40.13
N ASP A 170 -42.80 14.89 -41.10
CA ASP A 170 -43.22 14.57 -42.49
C ASP A 170 -42.02 14.63 -43.46
N VAL A 171 -41.95 13.98 -44.62
CA VAL A 171 -42.40 12.68 -45.16
C VAL A 171 -42.06 12.74 -46.66
N GLN A 172 -41.29 11.77 -47.18
CA GLN A 172 -41.10 11.45 -48.61
C GLN A 172 -40.55 12.51 -49.60
N GLY A 173 -40.14 12.02 -50.78
CA GLY A 173 -39.90 12.81 -51.99
C GLY A 173 -38.56 12.52 -52.68
N GLY A 174 -38.56 12.28 -54.00
CA GLY A 174 -37.32 12.08 -54.74
C GLY A 174 -37.45 12.10 -56.26
N ALA A 175 -36.28 12.04 -56.92
CA ALA A 175 -36.01 11.86 -58.35
C ALA A 175 -36.14 13.07 -59.32
N ALA A 176 -35.06 13.24 -60.11
CA ALA A 176 -35.00 13.72 -61.52
C ALA A 176 -35.35 15.20 -61.84
N ALA A 177 -34.60 15.99 -62.62
CA ALA A 177 -33.45 15.75 -63.52
C ALA A 177 -32.95 17.08 -64.14
N ALA A 178 -31.77 17.01 -64.81
CA ALA A 178 -31.26 17.93 -65.85
C ALA A 178 -30.87 19.39 -65.46
N ALA A 179 -29.94 20.07 -66.16
CA ALA A 179 -28.77 19.62 -66.93
C ALA A 179 -27.88 20.82 -67.32
N ASP A 180 -26.54 20.67 -67.28
CA ASP A 180 -25.64 21.30 -68.26
C ASP A 180 -24.33 20.50 -68.43
N GLY A 181 -23.61 20.74 -69.53
CA GLY A 181 -22.40 20.03 -69.93
C GLY A 181 -21.10 20.53 -69.26
N GLY A 182 -19.96 19.85 -69.43
CA GLY A 182 -19.71 18.65 -70.22
C GLY A 182 -18.54 18.81 -71.19
N ARG A 183 -17.35 18.30 -70.83
CA ARG A 183 -16.21 18.14 -71.75
C ARG A 183 -15.52 16.77 -71.56
N ARG A 184 -14.82 16.34 -72.62
CA ARG A 184 -14.23 15.00 -72.81
C ARG A 184 -12.69 15.09 -72.56
N ARG A 185 -11.89 14.04 -72.32
CA ARG A 185 -11.77 12.74 -73.02
C ARG A 185 -10.96 11.68 -72.22
N ARG A 186 -11.28 10.39 -72.46
CA ARG A 186 -10.40 9.18 -72.52
C ARG A 186 -9.37 8.95 -71.38
N ARG A 187 -9.46 7.92 -70.52
CA ARG A 187 -9.41 6.44 -70.74
C ARG A 187 -8.22 5.88 -71.55
N ARG A 188 -7.39 5.05 -70.92
CA ARG A 188 -6.96 3.73 -71.45
C ARG A 188 -6.59 2.73 -70.32
N ARG A 189 -7.24 1.55 -70.33
CA ARG A 189 -6.89 0.33 -69.56
C ARG A 189 -6.90 -0.85 -70.55
N ARG A 190 -5.82 -1.64 -70.64
CA ARG A 190 -5.81 -3.09 -70.98
C ARG A 190 -4.58 -3.71 -70.27
N ARG A 191 -4.55 -4.88 -69.60
CA ARG A 191 -5.19 -6.23 -69.66
C ARG A 191 -4.41 -7.30 -70.45
N ARG A 192 -3.93 -8.31 -69.68
CA ARG A 192 -4.16 -9.78 -69.81
C ARG A 192 -3.15 -10.67 -70.58
N GLY A 193 -2.79 -11.81 -69.95
CA GLY A 193 -2.01 -12.96 -70.44
C GLY A 193 -0.83 -13.25 -69.48
N GLY A 194 -0.48 -14.48 -69.05
CA GLY A 194 -0.86 -15.86 -69.42
C GLY A 194 0.21 -16.54 -70.30
N ARG A 195 0.58 -17.83 -70.17
CA ARG A 195 0.07 -19.00 -69.38
C ARG A 195 1.08 -20.19 -69.54
N GLU A 196 1.18 -21.12 -68.55
CA GLU A 196 1.94 -22.42 -68.58
C GLU A 196 3.48 -22.32 -68.80
N GLY A 197 4.35 -23.29 -68.42
CA GLY A 197 4.21 -24.63 -67.81
C GLY A 197 5.62 -25.26 -67.57
N ASP A 198 5.86 -26.51 -67.13
CA ASP A 198 5.04 -27.55 -66.45
C ASP A 198 5.93 -28.77 -66.00
N GLU A 199 5.35 -29.69 -65.19
CA GLU A 199 5.73 -31.09 -64.85
C GLU A 199 7.10 -31.52 -64.24
N ARG A 200 7.06 -32.28 -63.12
CA ARG A 200 7.10 -33.79 -63.09
C ARG A 200 6.91 -34.40 -61.67
N GLY A 201 6.15 -35.50 -61.58
CA GLY A 201 6.02 -36.40 -60.40
C GLY A 201 6.81 -37.72 -60.59
N PRO A 202 6.39 -38.91 -60.06
CA PRO A 202 5.17 -39.29 -59.31
C PRO A 202 5.52 -39.99 -57.94
N GLY A 203 4.67 -40.72 -57.18
CA GLY A 203 3.29 -41.24 -57.37
C GLY A 203 2.76 -42.06 -56.16
N PHE A 204 1.63 -42.77 -56.36
CA PHE A 204 0.73 -43.48 -55.40
C PHE A 204 -0.13 -42.52 -54.52
N GLU A 205 -1.48 -42.50 -54.54
CA GLU A 205 -2.59 -43.49 -54.68
C GLU A 205 -2.85 -44.32 -53.39
N ARG A 206 -4.09 -44.53 -52.87
CA ARG A 206 -5.51 -44.29 -53.33
C ARG A 206 -6.50 -44.43 -52.14
N ASN A 207 -7.81 -44.10 -52.16
CA ASN A 207 -8.71 -43.42 -53.12
C ASN A 207 -9.15 -42.03 -52.56
N GLY A 208 -10.39 -41.58 -52.27
CA GLY A 208 -11.80 -42.05 -52.36
C GLY A 208 -12.49 -42.26 -50.99
N GLU A 209 -13.72 -41.81 -50.68
CA GLU A 209 -14.72 -40.95 -51.37
C GLU A 209 -15.43 -40.06 -50.31
N GLY A 210 -15.81 -38.79 -50.53
CA GLY A 210 -16.96 -38.34 -51.33
C GLY A 210 -17.38 -36.90 -50.91
N ARG A 211 -18.01 -36.12 -51.80
CA ARG A 211 -18.48 -34.72 -51.57
C ARG A 211 -19.94 -34.74 -51.06
N ARG A 212 -20.55 -33.71 -50.43
CA ARG A 212 -20.73 -32.26 -50.70
C ARG A 212 -21.33 -31.60 -49.42
N GLU A 213 -21.59 -30.30 -49.22
CA GLU A 213 -21.40 -29.01 -49.92
C GLU A 213 -21.24 -27.90 -48.82
N ALA A 214 -21.20 -26.59 -49.11
CA ALA A 214 -20.56 -25.61 -48.20
C ALA A 214 -21.31 -24.30 -47.84
N SER A 215 -21.13 -23.87 -46.56
CA SER A 215 -21.19 -22.47 -46.04
C SER A 215 -22.56 -21.75 -46.00
N PRO A 216 -22.71 -20.61 -45.26
CA PRO A 216 -21.72 -19.81 -44.51
C PRO A 216 -22.04 -19.60 -43.00
N ARG A 217 -21.33 -18.66 -42.35
CA ARG A 217 -21.38 -18.30 -40.91
C ARG A 217 -22.53 -17.34 -40.55
N GLY A 218 -22.90 -17.33 -39.26
CA GLY A 218 -23.56 -16.22 -38.57
C GLY A 218 -23.41 -16.38 -37.05
N ASP A 219 -23.03 -15.32 -36.33
CA ASP A 219 -22.78 -15.36 -34.88
C ASP A 219 -24.07 -15.19 -34.07
N ALA A 220 -24.20 -15.93 -32.95
CA ALA A 220 -25.18 -15.69 -31.91
C ALA A 220 -24.64 -16.15 -30.54
N ILE A 221 -24.69 -15.27 -29.53
CA ILE A 221 -24.17 -15.52 -28.18
C ILE A 221 -25.28 -16.12 -27.30
N GLN A 222 -24.95 -17.15 -26.50
CA GLN A 222 -25.83 -17.67 -25.44
C GLN A 222 -25.22 -17.42 -24.05
N PRO A 223 -26.00 -16.92 -23.07
CA PRO A 223 -25.61 -16.93 -21.66
C PRO A 223 -25.94 -18.28 -21.01
N ASN A 224 -25.12 -18.71 -20.05
CA ASN A 224 -25.30 -19.98 -19.35
C ASN A 224 -26.48 -19.98 -18.37
N ALA A 225 -27.14 -21.13 -18.22
CA ALA A 225 -28.17 -21.35 -17.21
C ALA A 225 -27.57 -21.57 -15.81
N ILE A 226 -28.28 -21.11 -14.77
CA ILE A 226 -27.96 -21.35 -13.36
C ILE A 226 -28.72 -22.59 -12.89
N VAL A 227 -28.03 -23.49 -12.18
CA VAL A 227 -28.63 -24.69 -11.58
C VAL A 227 -29.22 -24.33 -10.22
N SER A 228 -30.50 -24.66 -10.01
CA SER A 228 -31.17 -24.54 -8.70
C SER A 228 -31.23 -25.90 -8.02
N VAL A 229 -31.15 -25.91 -6.69
CA VAL A 229 -31.28 -27.11 -5.83
C VAL A 229 -32.56 -26.97 -4.98
N GLU A 230 -33.18 -28.10 -4.64
CA GLU A 230 -34.49 -28.18 -4.00
C GLU A 230 -34.50 -27.69 -2.54
N GLY A 231 -35.65 -27.18 -2.10
CA GLY A 231 -35.95 -26.78 -0.72
C GLY A 231 -37.45 -26.52 -0.55
N ASP A 232 -38.11 -27.26 0.34
CA ASP A 232 -39.58 -27.37 0.39
C ASP A 232 -40.26 -26.28 1.23
N SER A 233 -41.39 -25.76 0.76
CA SER A 233 -42.38 -25.05 1.58
C SER A 233 -43.75 -25.00 0.90
N SER A 234 -44.76 -25.65 1.49
CA SER A 234 -46.15 -25.62 1.00
C SER A 234 -46.81 -24.25 1.18
N ILE A 235 -47.37 -23.67 0.11
CA ILE A 235 -48.16 -22.43 0.15
C ILE A 235 -49.64 -22.75 -0.09
N ASP A 236 -50.49 -22.34 0.85
CA ASP A 236 -51.95 -22.49 0.79
C ASP A 236 -52.56 -21.52 -0.24
N THR A 237 -53.19 -22.06 -1.27
CA THR A 237 -53.76 -21.30 -2.39
C THR A 237 -55.21 -20.86 -2.11
N SER A 238 -55.42 -20.06 -1.05
CA SER A 238 -56.75 -19.58 -0.65
C SER A 238 -56.78 -18.12 -0.18
N ARG A 239 -56.42 -17.15 -1.06
CA ARG A 239 -56.56 -15.71 -0.76
C ARG A 239 -57.14 -14.86 -1.90
N ASP A 240 -58.00 -13.94 -1.50
CA ASP A 240 -58.72 -12.99 -2.34
C ASP A 240 -57.78 -11.92 -2.95
N PRO A 241 -57.76 -11.72 -4.28
CA PRO A 241 -56.87 -10.77 -4.95
C PRO A 241 -57.20 -9.29 -4.73
N LEU A 242 -58.29 -8.94 -4.04
CA LEU A 242 -58.69 -7.53 -3.79
C LEU A 242 -58.40 -7.02 -2.37
N ALA A 243 -57.77 -7.83 -1.51
CA ALA A 243 -57.45 -7.43 -0.14
C ALA A 243 -56.21 -6.48 -0.07
N PRO A 244 -56.29 -5.32 0.61
CA PRO A 244 -55.14 -4.43 0.78
C PRO A 244 -54.08 -5.05 1.70
N ALA A 245 -52.80 -4.83 1.38
CA ALA A 245 -51.68 -5.45 2.10
C ALA A 245 -51.66 -5.10 3.61
N PRO A 246 -51.38 -6.08 4.50
CA PRO A 246 -51.30 -5.84 5.93
C PRO A 246 -50.13 -4.91 6.26
N ARG A 247 -50.41 -3.84 7.02
CA ARG A 247 -49.36 -2.91 7.48
C ARG A 247 -48.45 -3.62 8.50
N PRO A 248 -47.13 -3.38 8.46
CA PRO A 248 -46.22 -3.97 9.45
C PRO A 248 -46.58 -3.46 10.85
N MET A 249 -46.85 -4.39 11.77
CA MET A 249 -47.13 -4.06 13.16
C MET A 249 -45.83 -3.63 13.84
N ILE A 250 -45.70 -2.34 14.14
CA ILE A 250 -44.62 -1.81 14.97
C ILE A 250 -44.79 -2.40 16.37
N ARG A 251 -43.85 -3.25 16.78
CA ARG A 251 -43.86 -3.88 18.09
C ARG A 251 -43.36 -2.88 19.13
N ASP A 252 -44.10 -2.68 20.21
CA ASP A 252 -43.81 -1.62 21.18
C ASP A 252 -42.40 -1.75 21.81
N ARG A 253 -41.71 -0.60 21.86
CA ARG A 253 -40.30 -0.45 22.27
C ARG A 253 -39.98 -1.02 23.66
N HIS A 254 -40.99 -1.25 24.49
CA HIS A 254 -40.83 -1.79 25.85
C HIS A 254 -40.70 -3.32 25.93
N GLN A 255 -41.03 -4.08 24.88
CA GLN A 255 -40.86 -5.56 24.91
C GLN A 255 -39.46 -6.04 24.48
N ILE A 256 -38.55 -5.14 24.11
CA ILE A 256 -37.19 -5.48 23.63
C ILE A 256 -36.18 -5.61 24.78
N MET A 257 -36.47 -5.04 25.96
CA MET A 257 -35.54 -4.95 27.09
C MET A 257 -35.70 -6.07 28.16
N ALA A 258 -36.20 -7.24 27.75
CA ALA A 258 -36.56 -8.34 28.66
C ALA A 258 -35.72 -9.62 28.46
N GLY A 259 -34.39 -9.50 28.28
CA GLY A 259 -33.51 -10.66 28.30
C GLY A 259 -32.08 -10.43 27.80
N GLY A 260 -31.10 -10.48 28.72
CA GLY A 260 -29.67 -10.63 28.40
C GLY A 260 -28.91 -9.34 28.06
N ALA A 261 -27.62 -9.32 28.40
CA ALA A 261 -26.69 -8.27 28.00
C ALA A 261 -26.08 -8.56 26.61
N PRO A 262 -25.74 -7.54 25.80
CA PRO A 262 -25.22 -7.74 24.46
C PRO A 262 -23.74 -8.17 24.48
N THR A 263 -23.50 -9.47 24.31
CA THR A 263 -22.19 -10.01 23.91
C THR A 263 -22.37 -10.79 22.62
N GLY A 264 -21.99 -10.18 21.49
CA GLY A 264 -22.39 -10.67 20.17
C GLY A 264 -21.62 -10.05 19.02
N ILE A 265 -20.31 -10.28 18.97
CA ILE A 265 -19.59 -10.35 17.69
C ILE A 265 -19.65 -11.81 17.27
N ASP A 266 -20.74 -12.20 16.61
CA ASP A 266 -20.87 -13.55 16.03
C ASP A 266 -19.94 -13.67 14.82
N ILE A 267 -18.75 -14.22 15.08
CA ILE A 267 -17.85 -14.69 14.04
C ILE A 267 -18.44 -15.98 13.47
N PRO A 268 -18.58 -16.13 12.14
CA PRO A 268 -19.04 -17.38 11.55
C PRO A 268 -18.19 -18.57 12.03
N PRO A 269 -18.79 -19.76 12.26
CA PRO A 269 -18.06 -20.96 12.62
C PRO A 269 -17.30 -21.51 11.40
N GLY A 270 -16.23 -20.82 11.00
CA GLY A 270 -15.14 -21.42 10.23
C GLY A 270 -14.62 -22.65 11.00
N GLU A 271 -14.15 -23.65 10.25
CA GLU A 271 -13.92 -25.02 10.72
C GLU A 271 -13.06 -25.11 11.99
N SER A 272 -13.19 -26.20 12.74
CA SER A 272 -12.52 -26.41 14.04
C SER A 272 -11.02 -26.70 13.90
N GLU A 273 -10.29 -25.69 13.44
CA GLU A 273 -8.85 -25.66 13.25
C GLU A 273 -8.16 -25.28 14.57
N ASP A 274 -7.22 -26.14 14.99
CA ASP A 274 -6.41 -25.95 16.20
C ASP A 274 -5.38 -24.84 15.98
N LEU A 275 -5.67 -23.64 16.50
CA LEU A 275 -4.87 -22.46 16.24
C LEU A 275 -3.49 -22.55 16.90
N SER A 276 -2.48 -22.00 16.20
CA SER A 276 -1.10 -21.99 16.69
C SER A 276 -0.44 -20.61 16.55
N GLY A 277 0.65 -20.40 17.28
CA GLY A 277 1.55 -19.26 17.10
C GLY A 277 0.86 -17.89 17.09
N ARG A 278 0.75 -17.27 15.92
CA ARG A 278 0.15 -15.94 15.76
C ARG A 278 -1.38 -15.97 15.89
N GLU A 279 -2.04 -16.91 15.24
CA GLU A 279 -3.50 -17.03 15.24
C GLU A 279 -4.03 -17.35 16.64
N LEU A 280 -3.32 -18.19 17.40
CA LEU A 280 -3.66 -18.46 18.80
C LEU A 280 -3.55 -17.20 19.67
N ALA A 281 -2.57 -16.32 19.41
CA ALA A 281 -2.45 -15.04 20.10
C ALA A 281 -3.57 -14.06 19.70
N ASP A 282 -3.90 -13.96 18.41
CA ASP A 282 -5.00 -13.13 17.92
C ASP A 282 -6.38 -13.61 18.46
N ALA A 283 -6.63 -14.91 18.47
CA ALA A 283 -7.83 -15.50 19.10
C ALA A 283 -7.88 -15.30 20.62
N THR A 284 -6.72 -15.31 21.29
CA THR A 284 -6.62 -15.02 22.73
C THR A 284 -7.03 -13.58 23.04
N VAL A 285 -6.75 -12.61 22.16
CA VAL A 285 -7.23 -11.23 22.33
C VAL A 285 -8.75 -11.17 22.23
N MET A 286 -9.37 -11.89 21.30
CA MET A 286 -10.83 -11.97 21.18
C MET A 286 -11.51 -12.65 22.38
N ILE A 287 -10.77 -13.50 23.12
CA ILE A 287 -11.24 -14.09 24.39
C ILE A 287 -11.04 -13.11 25.54
N LEU A 288 -9.85 -12.53 25.69
CA LEU A 288 -9.54 -11.57 26.76
C LEU A 288 -10.45 -10.34 26.69
N SER A 289 -10.75 -9.80 25.51
CA SER A 289 -11.70 -8.69 25.35
C SER A 289 -13.13 -8.97 25.83
N GLY A 290 -13.48 -10.23 26.13
CA GLY A 290 -14.75 -10.62 26.78
C GLY A 290 -14.68 -10.74 28.32
N PHE A 291 -13.51 -10.58 28.93
CA PHE A 291 -13.33 -10.53 30.39
C PHE A 291 -13.44 -9.09 30.91
N ASP A 292 -13.92 -8.94 32.15
CA ASP A 292 -13.92 -7.65 32.82
C ASP A 292 -12.50 -7.25 33.26
N ARG A 293 -11.95 -6.22 32.60
CA ARG A 293 -10.66 -5.61 32.93
C ARG A 293 -10.55 -5.11 34.37
N SER A 294 -11.66 -4.85 35.08
CA SER A 294 -11.63 -4.44 36.50
C SER A 294 -11.14 -5.55 37.44
N GLN A 295 -11.27 -6.82 37.04
CA GLN A 295 -10.84 -7.98 37.81
C GLN A 295 -9.35 -8.30 37.66
N GLY A 296 -8.61 -7.51 36.85
CA GLY A 296 -7.17 -7.68 36.63
C GLY A 296 -6.81 -8.94 35.82
N PRO A 297 -5.53 -9.39 35.89
CA PRO A 297 -5.02 -10.47 35.05
C PRO A 297 -5.75 -11.82 35.22
N VAL A 298 -6.20 -12.39 34.10
CA VAL A 298 -7.02 -13.61 34.00
C VAL A 298 -6.13 -14.85 34.11
N GLN A 299 -6.61 -15.89 34.81
CA GLN A 299 -5.89 -17.16 34.91
C GLN A 299 -5.73 -17.83 33.53
N VAL A 300 -4.51 -18.21 33.16
CA VAL A 300 -4.19 -18.87 31.87
C VAL A 300 -5.10 -20.08 31.63
N ARG A 301 -5.38 -20.89 32.67
CA ARG A 301 -6.28 -22.04 32.59
C ARG A 301 -7.69 -21.64 32.13
N SER A 302 -8.25 -20.55 32.62
CA SER A 302 -9.60 -20.09 32.23
C SER A 302 -9.68 -19.63 30.77
N VAL A 303 -8.56 -19.17 30.20
CA VAL A 303 -8.45 -18.85 28.77
C VAL A 303 -8.32 -20.13 27.94
N VAL A 304 -7.50 -21.10 28.38
CA VAL A 304 -7.40 -22.44 27.79
C VAL A 304 -8.75 -23.16 27.78
N ASP A 305 -9.48 -23.14 28.90
CA ASP A 305 -10.82 -23.75 29.03
C ASP A 305 -11.81 -23.13 28.03
N GLN A 306 -11.69 -21.85 27.68
CA GLN A 306 -12.51 -21.21 26.64
C GLN A 306 -12.04 -21.53 25.21
N LEU A 307 -10.73 -21.63 24.97
CA LEU A 307 -10.19 -22.01 23.66
C LEU A 307 -10.58 -23.46 23.28
N LEU A 308 -10.45 -24.39 24.23
CA LEU A 308 -10.90 -25.79 24.11
C LEU A 308 -12.40 -25.86 23.81
N ARG A 309 -13.24 -25.15 24.58
CA ARG A 309 -14.71 -25.11 24.36
C ARG A 309 -15.12 -24.50 23.01
N ARG A 310 -14.28 -23.67 22.41
CA ARG A 310 -14.50 -23.06 21.09
C ARG A 310 -13.90 -23.87 19.93
N GLY A 311 -13.23 -25.00 20.20
CA GLY A 311 -12.54 -25.79 19.18
C GLY A 311 -11.42 -25.00 18.47
N ARG A 312 -10.67 -24.19 19.23
CA ARG A 312 -9.57 -23.33 18.74
C ARG A 312 -8.20 -23.68 19.33
N LEU A 313 -8.14 -24.73 20.13
CA LEU A 313 -6.94 -25.28 20.76
C LEU A 313 -7.26 -26.71 21.21
N GLY A 314 -6.38 -27.65 20.92
CA GLY A 314 -6.55 -29.07 21.23
C GLY A 314 -5.54 -29.60 22.24
N GLY A 315 -5.60 -30.91 22.48
CA GLY A 315 -4.67 -31.64 23.35
C GLY A 315 -4.98 -31.55 24.85
N ASP A 316 -4.01 -32.00 25.66
CA ASP A 316 -4.11 -31.97 27.13
C ASP A 316 -4.05 -30.53 27.68
N THR A 317 -4.72 -30.28 28.81
CA THR A 317 -4.82 -28.96 29.44
C THR A 317 -3.46 -28.39 29.86
N MET A 318 -2.50 -29.21 30.28
CA MET A 318 -1.16 -28.74 30.65
C MET A 318 -0.36 -28.32 29.41
N MET A 319 -0.44 -29.11 28.34
CA MET A 319 0.24 -28.81 27.06
C MET A 319 -0.42 -27.62 26.34
N ALA A 320 -1.75 -27.52 26.36
CA ALA A 320 -2.49 -26.37 25.86
C ALA A 320 -2.11 -25.06 26.58
N ALA A 321 -1.91 -25.10 27.90
CA ALA A 321 -1.41 -23.94 28.66
C ALA A 321 0.04 -23.57 28.31
N ALA A 322 0.90 -24.56 28.04
CA ALA A 322 2.26 -24.32 27.55
C ALA A 322 2.25 -23.71 26.14
N GLN A 323 1.51 -24.30 25.19
CA GLN A 323 1.34 -23.81 23.82
C GLN A 323 0.78 -22.39 23.78
N LEU A 324 -0.25 -22.10 24.58
CA LEU A 324 -0.81 -20.76 24.72
C LEU A 324 0.27 -19.78 25.22
N THR A 325 0.86 -20.01 26.39
CA THR A 325 1.80 -19.03 26.97
C THR A 325 3.10 -18.89 26.17
N ALA A 326 3.53 -19.93 25.45
CA ALA A 326 4.61 -19.83 24.46
C ALA A 326 4.22 -18.94 23.27
N SER A 327 3.00 -19.10 22.74
CA SER A 327 2.49 -18.31 21.61
C SER A 327 2.37 -16.82 21.97
N LEU A 328 1.86 -16.50 23.17
CA LEU A 328 1.76 -15.12 23.67
C LEU A 328 3.15 -14.48 23.89
N ARG A 329 4.12 -15.22 24.44
CA ARG A 329 5.51 -14.74 24.58
C ARG A 329 6.19 -14.54 23.23
N ALA A 330 6.00 -15.45 22.28
CA ALA A 330 6.53 -15.32 20.93
C ALA A 330 5.92 -14.13 20.17
N ASP A 331 4.65 -13.80 20.43
CA ASP A 331 4.00 -12.59 19.92
C ASP A 331 4.60 -11.30 20.52
N ASN A 332 4.76 -11.24 21.85
CA ASN A 332 5.44 -10.12 22.51
C ASN A 332 6.88 -9.92 22.01
N LEU A 333 7.65 -11.00 21.83
CA LEU A 333 9.03 -10.94 21.32
C LEU A 333 9.08 -10.42 19.88
N ARG A 334 8.15 -10.85 19.01
CA ARG A 334 8.03 -10.30 17.64
C ARG A 334 7.66 -8.81 17.65
N ARG A 335 6.81 -8.37 18.58
CA ARG A 335 6.45 -6.96 18.74
C ARG A 335 7.63 -6.12 19.22
N ALA A 336 8.31 -6.55 20.27
CA ALA A 336 9.51 -5.88 20.80
C ALA A 336 10.64 -5.77 19.75
N ALA A 337 10.90 -6.83 18.98
CA ALA A 337 11.87 -6.81 17.88
C ALA A 337 11.51 -5.80 16.77
N ASN A 338 10.23 -5.47 16.61
CA ASN A 338 9.71 -4.46 15.67
C ASN A 338 9.56 -3.06 16.29
N GLY A 339 9.96 -2.85 17.55
CA GLY A 339 9.76 -1.58 18.27
C GLY A 339 8.32 -1.31 18.70
N GLN A 340 7.45 -2.33 18.71
CA GLN A 340 6.05 -2.24 19.14
C GLN A 340 5.91 -2.69 20.61
N ARG A 341 4.91 -2.15 21.34
CA ARG A 341 4.65 -2.56 22.73
C ARG A 341 4.32 -4.07 22.83
N PRO A 342 4.67 -4.74 23.94
CA PRO A 342 4.10 -6.05 24.26
C PRO A 342 2.57 -5.96 24.29
N ARG A 343 1.87 -6.95 23.69
CA ARG A 343 0.40 -6.99 23.63
C ARG A 343 -0.21 -7.66 24.86
N PHE A 344 0.54 -8.58 25.46
CA PHE A 344 0.14 -9.33 26.65
C PHE A 344 1.03 -8.98 27.84
N ARG A 345 0.44 -8.69 28.99
CA ARG A 345 1.15 -8.65 30.27
C ARG A 345 1.00 -9.99 30.99
N PHE A 346 2.04 -10.44 31.68
CA PHE A 346 2.00 -11.62 32.53
C PHE A 346 1.91 -11.15 33.98
N GLY A 347 0.87 -11.57 34.70
CA GLY A 347 0.69 -11.22 36.10
C GLY A 347 1.47 -12.16 37.03
N GLN A 348 1.32 -11.97 38.34
CA GLN A 348 1.86 -12.91 39.33
C GLN A 348 1.24 -14.31 39.14
N GLY A 349 2.10 -15.32 38.99
CA GLY A 349 1.72 -16.70 38.65
C GLY A 349 1.26 -16.87 37.19
N PRO A 350 0.55 -17.96 36.85
CA PRO A 350 0.07 -18.21 35.49
C PRO A 350 -1.18 -17.38 35.17
N ARG A 351 -1.02 -16.05 35.10
CA ARG A 351 -2.05 -15.07 34.75
C ARG A 351 -1.63 -14.18 33.58
N ILE A 352 -2.59 -13.75 32.77
CA ILE A 352 -2.38 -12.93 31.56
C ILE A 352 -3.44 -11.82 31.45
N ALA A 353 -3.03 -10.68 30.91
CA ALA A 353 -3.88 -9.52 30.59
C ALA A 353 -3.49 -8.93 29.23
N LEU A 354 -4.35 -8.11 28.64
CA LEU A 354 -3.95 -7.23 27.53
C LEU A 354 -3.29 -5.97 28.09
N THR A 355 -2.17 -5.55 27.51
CA THR A 355 -1.49 -4.28 27.91
C THR A 355 -2.42 -3.08 27.79
N ASP A 356 -3.27 -3.10 26.75
CA ASP A 356 -4.34 -2.16 26.44
C ASP A 356 -5.33 -1.89 27.59
N TRP A 357 -5.54 -2.84 28.51
CA TRP A 357 -6.45 -2.63 29.65
C TRP A 357 -5.95 -1.56 30.62
N SER A 358 -4.63 -1.42 30.71
CA SER A 358 -3.92 -0.49 31.60
C SER A 358 -3.47 0.80 30.89
N LEU A 359 -3.89 1.02 29.65
CA LEU A 359 -3.59 2.22 28.86
C LEU A 359 -4.85 3.06 28.58
N GLY A 360 -4.68 4.36 28.41
CA GLY A 360 -5.76 5.27 27.99
C GLY A 360 -6.18 5.03 26.54
N SER A 361 -7.47 5.19 26.24
CA SER A 361 -8.03 4.98 24.90
C SER A 361 -7.35 5.83 23.82
N ASP A 362 -6.98 7.07 24.14
CA ASP A 362 -6.30 7.97 23.21
C ASP A 362 -4.87 7.51 22.89
N LEU A 363 -4.15 6.95 23.86
CA LEU A 363 -2.81 6.39 23.62
C LEU A 363 -2.89 5.13 22.74
N VAL A 364 -3.90 4.28 22.95
CA VAL A 364 -4.16 3.12 22.07
C VAL A 364 -4.51 3.57 20.64
N ARG A 365 -5.31 4.64 20.49
CA ARG A 365 -5.64 5.20 19.17
C ARG A 365 -4.42 5.82 18.48
N LEU A 366 -3.66 6.67 19.18
CA LEU A 366 -2.47 7.32 18.65
C LEU A 366 -1.38 6.32 18.24
N GLU A 367 -1.21 5.22 18.99
CA GLU A 367 -0.29 4.14 18.59
C GLU A 367 -0.79 3.39 17.35
N SER A 368 -2.10 3.14 17.24
CA SER A 368 -2.71 2.56 16.03
C SER A 368 -2.53 3.47 14.79
N ASP A 369 -2.72 4.78 14.96
CA ASP A 369 -2.50 5.79 13.92
C ASP A 369 -1.01 5.82 13.50
N ALA A 370 -0.09 5.76 14.47
CA ALA A 370 1.37 5.72 14.23
C ALA A 370 1.83 4.43 13.52
N ILE A 371 1.38 3.26 13.97
CA ILE A 371 1.66 1.97 13.30
C ILE A 371 1.14 2.00 11.86
N THR A 372 -0.05 2.57 11.64
CA THR A 372 -0.64 2.72 10.29
C THR A 372 0.21 3.65 9.41
N ALA A 373 0.77 4.74 9.96
CA ALA A 373 1.69 5.61 9.23
C ALA A 373 3.01 4.91 8.89
N VAL A 374 3.58 4.13 9.82
CA VAL A 374 4.82 3.37 9.61
C VAL A 374 4.66 2.29 8.54
N GLU A 375 3.55 1.56 8.50
CA GLU A 375 3.32 0.57 7.42
C GLU A 375 3.12 1.22 6.04
N ARG A 376 2.44 2.38 5.97
CA ARG A 376 2.35 3.16 4.73
C ARG A 376 3.73 3.62 4.26
N TYR A 377 4.60 4.05 5.19
CA TYR A 377 5.98 4.41 4.88
C TYR A 377 6.79 3.19 4.38
N ARG A 378 6.74 2.05 5.09
CA ARG A 378 7.38 0.79 4.67
C ARG A 378 6.94 0.36 3.26
N GLU A 379 5.65 0.48 2.94
CA GLU A 379 5.14 0.16 1.62
C GLU A 379 5.60 1.16 0.54
N ALA A 380 5.68 2.46 0.84
CA ALA A 380 6.24 3.47 -0.06
C ALA A 380 7.76 3.28 -0.28
N ALA A 381 8.50 2.90 0.77
CA ALA A 381 9.91 2.55 0.71
C ALA A 381 10.14 1.32 -0.19
N ARG A 382 9.39 0.23 0.00
CA ARG A 382 9.44 -0.97 -0.87
C ARG A 382 9.11 -0.63 -2.34
N ARG A 383 8.11 0.21 -2.61
CA ARG A 383 7.84 0.69 -3.99
C ARG A 383 9.01 1.46 -4.60
N THR A 384 9.77 2.18 -3.78
CA THR A 384 10.94 2.98 -4.21
C THR A 384 12.17 2.11 -4.41
N MET A 385 12.40 1.15 -3.51
CA MET A 385 13.39 0.08 -3.66
C MET A 385 13.15 -0.69 -4.96
N LEU A 386 11.90 -1.07 -5.27
CA LEU A 386 11.58 -1.79 -6.51
C LEU A 386 11.93 -1.01 -7.78
N ARG A 387 11.68 0.32 -7.81
CA ARG A 387 12.12 1.16 -8.94
C ARG A 387 13.64 1.12 -9.07
N LYS A 388 14.38 1.24 -7.96
CA LYS A 388 15.85 1.12 -7.98
C LYS A 388 16.34 -0.25 -8.43
N LEU A 389 15.69 -1.35 -8.03
CA LEU A 389 15.99 -2.70 -8.55
C LEU A 389 15.72 -2.86 -10.06
N GLN A 390 14.75 -2.11 -10.61
CA GLN A 390 14.44 -2.08 -12.04
C GLN A 390 15.38 -1.16 -12.84
N GLU A 391 15.98 -0.16 -12.20
CA GLU A 391 17.04 0.70 -12.77
C GLU A 391 18.43 0.02 -12.80
N LEU A 392 18.65 -1.03 -11.99
CA LEU A 392 19.95 -1.71 -11.92
C LEU A 392 20.34 -2.40 -13.23
N PRO A 393 21.62 -2.29 -13.67
CA PRO A 393 22.18 -3.17 -14.68
C PRO A 393 22.03 -4.64 -14.28
N GLY A 394 21.70 -5.49 -15.26
CA GLY A 394 21.36 -6.90 -15.00
C GLY A 394 22.44 -7.76 -14.34
N HIS A 395 23.70 -7.29 -14.23
CA HIS A 395 24.73 -7.96 -13.41
C HIS A 395 24.64 -7.55 -11.93
N ALA A 396 24.44 -6.27 -11.63
CA ALA A 396 24.30 -5.75 -10.27
C ALA A 396 23.01 -6.27 -9.60
N LEU A 397 21.92 -6.43 -10.38
CA LEU A 397 20.70 -7.10 -9.89
C LEU A 397 20.98 -8.56 -9.49
N ILE A 398 21.80 -9.28 -10.24
CA ILE A 398 22.18 -10.67 -9.91
C ILE A 398 23.05 -10.71 -8.65
N GLU A 399 24.04 -9.82 -8.54
CA GLU A 399 24.92 -9.72 -7.37
C GLU A 399 24.12 -9.46 -6.09
N LEU A 400 23.21 -8.48 -6.10
CA LEU A 400 22.35 -8.16 -4.96
C LEU A 400 21.39 -9.30 -4.60
N VAL A 401 20.85 -10.01 -5.60
CA VAL A 401 20.01 -11.20 -5.37
C VAL A 401 20.81 -12.36 -4.78
N LEU A 402 22.05 -12.59 -5.22
CA LEU A 402 22.93 -13.63 -4.66
C LEU A 402 23.29 -13.32 -3.20
N LEU A 403 23.61 -12.07 -2.87
CA LEU A 403 23.83 -11.61 -1.49
C LEU A 403 22.58 -11.81 -0.61
N GLY A 404 21.38 -11.53 -1.16
CA GLY A 404 20.10 -11.82 -0.51
C GLY A 404 19.89 -13.31 -0.21
N LEU A 405 20.22 -14.18 -1.18
CA LEU A 405 20.06 -15.63 -1.04
C LEU A 405 21.07 -16.23 -0.04
N GLU A 406 22.29 -15.72 0.02
CA GLU A 406 23.29 -16.12 1.03
C GLU A 406 22.83 -15.71 2.43
N ARG A 407 22.31 -14.50 2.60
CA ARG A 407 21.75 -14.01 3.88
C ARG A 407 20.51 -14.79 4.35
N VAL A 408 19.70 -15.30 3.42
CA VAL A 408 18.60 -16.26 3.67
C VAL A 408 19.12 -17.63 4.15
N GLY A 409 20.41 -17.93 4.02
CA GLY A 409 21.01 -19.22 4.41
C GLY A 409 21.19 -20.21 3.26
N MET A 410 21.15 -19.76 2.00
CA MET A 410 21.54 -20.59 0.87
C MET A 410 23.06 -20.66 0.73
N THR A 411 23.57 -21.89 0.60
CA THR A 411 25.01 -22.18 0.50
C THR A 411 25.34 -22.84 -0.85
N ASN A 412 26.62 -22.89 -1.20
CA ASN A 412 27.12 -23.54 -2.43
C ASN A 412 26.46 -23.02 -3.72
N VAL A 413 26.11 -21.73 -3.77
CA VAL A 413 25.43 -21.11 -4.92
C VAL A 413 26.38 -21.09 -6.13
N ARG A 414 26.06 -21.84 -7.17
CA ARG A 414 26.89 -22.02 -8.37
C ARG A 414 26.09 -21.76 -9.65
N THR A 415 26.69 -21.10 -10.63
CA THR A 415 26.06 -20.86 -11.93
C THR A 415 25.84 -22.16 -12.70
N VAL A 416 24.67 -22.31 -13.29
CA VAL A 416 24.27 -23.43 -14.16
C VAL A 416 24.10 -22.91 -15.59
N ARG A 417 24.60 -23.65 -16.58
CA ARG A 417 24.36 -23.34 -18.01
C ARG A 417 23.41 -24.38 -18.60
N ARG A 418 22.18 -23.96 -18.93
CA ARG A 418 21.18 -24.78 -19.61
C ARG A 418 21.11 -24.41 -21.10
N ALA A 419 21.23 -25.39 -21.98
CA ALA A 419 21.02 -25.17 -23.42
C ALA A 419 19.56 -24.77 -23.68
N GLY A 420 19.33 -23.75 -24.51
CA GLY A 420 17.99 -23.21 -24.77
C GLY A 420 17.42 -22.33 -23.63
N ALA A 421 18.22 -21.96 -22.63
CA ALA A 421 17.82 -20.96 -21.63
C ALA A 421 17.57 -19.57 -22.26
N PRO A 422 16.54 -18.82 -21.83
CA PRO A 422 16.35 -17.44 -22.24
C PRO A 422 17.52 -16.54 -21.79
N GLY A 423 18.07 -15.71 -22.68
CA GLY A 423 19.18 -14.81 -22.33
C GLY A 423 18.85 -13.76 -21.25
N GLY A 424 17.56 -13.46 -21.07
CA GLY A 424 17.03 -12.63 -19.98
C GLY A 424 17.07 -13.30 -18.60
N GLU A 425 17.38 -14.59 -18.50
CA GLU A 425 17.44 -15.34 -17.24
C GLU A 425 18.90 -15.62 -16.82
N ALA A 426 19.12 -15.77 -15.52
CA ALA A 426 20.34 -16.29 -14.93
C ALA A 426 19.99 -17.50 -14.06
N HIS A 427 20.78 -18.57 -14.18
CA HIS A 427 20.47 -19.88 -13.61
C HIS A 427 21.55 -20.29 -12.63
N PHE A 428 21.14 -20.72 -11.44
CA PHE A 428 22.03 -21.18 -10.37
C PHE A 428 21.47 -22.43 -9.71
N ALA A 429 22.33 -23.19 -9.05
CA ALA A 429 21.97 -24.24 -8.11
C ALA A 429 22.56 -23.90 -6.74
N ALA A 430 21.82 -24.16 -5.67
CA ALA A 430 22.24 -23.92 -4.29
C ALA A 430 21.77 -25.04 -3.36
N VAL A 431 22.24 -25.00 -2.11
CA VAL A 431 21.78 -25.85 -1.01
C VAL A 431 21.26 -24.96 0.12
N HIS A 432 19.95 -24.99 0.33
CA HIS A 432 19.31 -24.35 1.49
C HIS A 432 19.38 -25.31 2.67
N ARG A 433 20.01 -24.88 3.78
CA ARG A 433 20.25 -25.73 4.96
C ARG A 433 19.28 -25.38 6.08
N THR A 434 18.49 -26.37 6.52
CA THR A 434 17.54 -26.22 7.63
C THR A 434 17.92 -27.21 8.74
N GLY A 435 18.76 -26.77 9.68
CA GLY A 435 19.31 -27.65 10.71
C GLY A 435 20.24 -28.70 10.10
N THR A 436 19.82 -29.97 10.13
CA THR A 436 20.53 -31.09 9.48
C THR A 436 20.17 -31.29 8.00
N ASP A 437 19.07 -30.71 7.53
CA ASP A 437 18.49 -31.05 6.24
C ASP A 437 19.03 -30.15 5.11
N GLU A 438 19.39 -30.77 3.99
CA GLU A 438 19.91 -30.10 2.79
C GLU A 438 18.90 -30.13 1.64
N ILE A 439 18.19 -29.02 1.41
CA ILE A 439 17.29 -28.86 0.26
C ILE A 439 18.11 -28.34 -0.92
N ARG A 440 18.18 -29.12 -2.00
CA ARG A 440 18.85 -28.71 -3.25
C ARG A 440 17.88 -27.89 -4.09
N THR A 441 18.24 -26.63 -4.32
CA THR A 441 17.34 -25.63 -4.91
C THR A 441 17.89 -25.14 -6.25
N ALA A 442 17.08 -25.26 -7.31
CA ALA A 442 17.31 -24.57 -8.57
C ALA A 442 16.86 -23.12 -8.43
N ILE A 443 17.67 -22.15 -8.83
CA ILE A 443 17.36 -20.72 -8.72
C ILE A 443 17.42 -20.10 -10.12
N VAL A 444 16.36 -19.38 -10.49
CA VAL A 444 16.27 -18.67 -11.78
C VAL A 444 15.86 -17.23 -11.53
N VAL A 445 16.72 -16.30 -11.95
CA VAL A 445 16.51 -14.86 -11.77
C VAL A 445 16.29 -14.21 -13.14
N ARG A 446 15.13 -13.56 -13.30
CA ARG A 446 14.78 -12.77 -14.49
C ARG A 446 15.42 -11.38 -14.40
N LYS A 447 16.42 -11.12 -15.25
CA LYS A 447 17.05 -9.80 -15.43
C LYS A 447 16.24 -8.89 -16.35
N ASP A 448 15.28 -9.44 -17.10
CA ASP A 448 14.48 -8.71 -18.08
C ASP A 448 13.26 -8.00 -17.50
N GLY A 449 13.05 -8.08 -16.17
CA GLY A 449 11.91 -7.48 -15.46
C GLY A 449 10.55 -8.00 -15.90
N ARG A 450 10.49 -9.06 -16.72
CA ARG A 450 9.25 -9.57 -17.28
C ARG A 450 8.49 -10.43 -16.28
N GLU A 451 7.22 -10.59 -16.57
CA GLU A 451 6.29 -11.34 -15.75
C GLU A 451 6.63 -12.84 -15.73
N ILE A 452 6.27 -13.52 -14.64
CA ILE A 452 6.34 -14.97 -14.51
C ILE A 452 4.96 -15.55 -14.81
N GLY A 453 4.82 -16.16 -15.98
CA GLY A 453 3.65 -16.95 -16.39
C GLY A 453 3.74 -18.41 -15.97
N ARG A 454 2.64 -19.13 -16.17
CA ARG A 454 2.50 -20.56 -15.81
C ARG A 454 3.58 -21.43 -16.45
N GLU A 455 3.89 -21.17 -17.70
CA GLU A 455 4.83 -21.93 -18.50
C GLU A 455 6.25 -21.89 -17.92
N ARG A 456 6.64 -20.78 -17.27
CA ARG A 456 7.94 -20.61 -16.60
C ARG A 456 8.10 -21.54 -15.39
N VAL A 457 6.99 -21.79 -14.68
CA VAL A 457 6.95 -22.66 -13.50
C VAL A 457 7.06 -24.12 -13.92
N SER A 458 6.28 -24.54 -14.93
CA SER A 458 6.37 -25.88 -15.51
C SER A 458 7.73 -26.15 -16.18
N ASP A 459 8.29 -25.16 -16.90
CA ASP A 459 9.64 -25.19 -17.50
C ASP A 459 10.71 -25.48 -16.44
N LEU A 460 10.71 -24.73 -15.32
CA LEU A 460 11.69 -24.94 -14.26
C LEU A 460 11.49 -26.29 -13.56
N ARG A 461 10.24 -26.66 -13.26
CA ARG A 461 9.88 -27.94 -12.63
C ARG A 461 10.36 -29.13 -13.45
N GLY A 462 10.20 -29.10 -14.78
CA GLY A 462 10.76 -30.12 -15.67
C GLY A 462 12.30 -30.08 -15.75
N ALA A 463 12.90 -28.90 -15.62
CA ALA A 463 14.34 -28.68 -15.74
C ALA A 463 15.18 -28.96 -14.47
N LEU A 464 14.57 -29.22 -13.30
CA LEU A 464 15.27 -29.37 -12.01
C LEU A 464 16.46 -30.35 -12.03
N HIS A 465 16.40 -31.38 -12.88
CA HIS A 465 17.47 -32.36 -13.07
C HIS A 465 18.79 -31.76 -13.60
N HIS A 466 18.75 -30.62 -14.31
CA HIS A 466 19.95 -29.90 -14.77
C HIS A 466 20.69 -29.17 -13.63
N TYR A 467 20.06 -28.95 -12.48
CA TYR A 467 20.59 -28.13 -11.39
C TYR A 467 21.35 -28.95 -10.33
N GLY A 468 21.75 -30.18 -10.64
CA GLY A 468 22.46 -31.07 -9.73
C GLY A 468 21.50 -31.84 -8.80
N PRO A 469 20.61 -32.63 -9.40
CA PRO A 469 19.32 -33.02 -8.87
C PRO A 469 18.73 -32.09 -7.79
N ALA A 470 18.19 -30.95 -8.23
CA ALA A 470 17.41 -30.10 -7.34
C ALA A 470 16.04 -30.74 -7.03
N THR A 471 15.58 -30.59 -5.79
CA THR A 471 14.27 -31.06 -5.31
C THR A 471 13.25 -29.92 -5.19
N ALA A 472 13.71 -28.67 -5.14
CA ALA A 472 12.90 -27.46 -5.14
C ALA A 472 13.39 -26.45 -6.19
N GLY A 473 12.54 -25.48 -6.55
CA GLY A 473 12.88 -24.37 -7.44
C GLY A 473 12.50 -23.01 -6.86
N TRP A 474 13.24 -21.96 -7.21
CA TRP A 474 12.97 -20.56 -6.87
C TRP A 474 13.02 -19.73 -8.16
N LEU A 475 11.94 -18.99 -8.45
CA LEU A 475 11.84 -18.04 -9.56
C LEU A 475 11.75 -16.62 -9.00
N LEU A 476 12.65 -15.74 -9.39
CA LEU A 476 12.71 -14.35 -8.95
C LEU A 476 12.64 -13.39 -10.13
N THR A 477 11.85 -12.32 -10.03
CA THR A 477 11.76 -11.25 -11.02
C THR A 477 11.55 -9.90 -10.34
N THR A 478 11.95 -8.80 -11.00
CA THR A 478 11.52 -7.45 -10.64
C THR A 478 10.15 -7.06 -11.26
N GLY A 479 9.58 -7.94 -12.11
CA GLY A 479 8.22 -7.83 -12.64
C GLY A 479 7.14 -8.42 -11.74
N GLN A 480 5.98 -8.76 -12.33
CA GLN A 480 4.88 -9.42 -11.63
C GLN A 480 4.93 -10.95 -11.77
N VAL A 481 4.23 -11.65 -10.88
CA VAL A 481 3.88 -13.08 -11.01
C VAL A 481 2.39 -13.16 -11.35
N LEU A 482 2.02 -13.98 -12.34
CA LEU A 482 0.63 -14.14 -12.79
C LEU A 482 -0.14 -15.18 -11.94
N SER A 483 -1.48 -15.16 -11.97
CA SER A 483 -2.33 -16.10 -11.20
C SER A 483 -2.02 -17.56 -11.53
N GLY A 484 -2.05 -17.92 -12.82
CA GLY A 484 -1.75 -19.27 -13.31
C GLY A 484 -0.32 -19.75 -13.00
N ALA A 485 0.61 -18.85 -12.66
CA ALA A 485 1.92 -19.23 -12.13
C ALA A 485 1.84 -19.63 -10.66
N ARG A 486 1.09 -18.90 -9.83
CA ARG A 486 0.84 -19.25 -8.42
C ARG A 486 0.05 -20.56 -8.29
N GLU A 487 -0.95 -20.76 -9.14
CA GLU A 487 -1.73 -22.01 -9.23
C GLU A 487 -0.83 -23.22 -9.57
N GLU A 488 -0.01 -23.10 -10.61
CA GLU A 488 0.94 -24.16 -11.01
C GLU A 488 2.02 -24.41 -9.95
N ALA A 489 2.50 -23.36 -9.26
CA ALA A 489 3.45 -23.50 -8.17
C ALA A 489 2.87 -24.27 -6.97
N GLY A 490 1.59 -24.03 -6.63
CA GLY A 490 0.86 -24.72 -5.57
C GLY A 490 0.39 -26.14 -5.90
N ALA A 491 0.55 -26.61 -7.14
CA ALA A 491 0.21 -27.98 -7.51
C ALA A 491 1.06 -29.03 -6.75
N PRO A 492 0.52 -30.23 -6.44
CA PRO A 492 1.19 -31.27 -5.65
C PRO A 492 2.32 -31.97 -6.45
N ALA A 493 3.42 -31.27 -6.63
CA ALA A 493 4.62 -31.68 -7.35
C ALA A 493 5.85 -31.04 -6.69
N ALA A 494 7.02 -31.06 -7.35
CA ALA A 494 8.21 -30.37 -6.83
C ALA A 494 7.90 -28.87 -6.60
N PRO A 495 8.17 -28.34 -5.39
CA PRO A 495 7.73 -26.99 -5.00
C PRO A 495 8.57 -25.92 -5.70
N ILE A 496 7.88 -24.90 -6.22
CA ILE A 496 8.50 -23.75 -6.88
C ILE A 496 8.11 -22.47 -6.15
N ALA A 497 9.03 -21.85 -5.41
CA ALA A 497 8.80 -20.56 -4.77
C ALA A 497 8.86 -19.43 -5.82
N LEU A 498 7.93 -18.47 -5.74
CA LEU A 498 7.81 -17.37 -6.70
C LEU A 498 7.97 -16.01 -5.99
N TYR A 499 8.90 -15.20 -6.47
CA TYR A 499 9.15 -13.85 -5.98
C TYR A 499 8.90 -12.85 -7.11
N ASP A 500 7.76 -12.15 -7.04
CA ASP A 500 7.53 -10.91 -7.77
C ASP A 500 8.34 -9.76 -7.15
N GLY A 501 8.43 -8.62 -7.84
CA GLY A 501 9.30 -7.51 -7.43
C GLY A 501 9.06 -6.99 -6.01
N VAL A 502 7.80 -7.00 -5.53
CA VAL A 502 7.48 -6.59 -4.15
C VAL A 502 7.89 -7.65 -3.14
N SER A 503 7.68 -8.93 -3.47
CA SER A 503 8.12 -10.06 -2.64
C SER A 503 9.64 -10.19 -2.57
N LEU A 504 10.34 -9.86 -3.65
CA LEU A 504 11.80 -9.74 -3.69
C LEU A 504 12.29 -8.58 -2.80
N CYS A 505 11.65 -7.41 -2.87
CA CYS A 505 11.98 -6.30 -1.97
C CYS A 505 11.79 -6.68 -0.50
N ARG A 506 10.71 -7.41 -0.15
CA ARG A 506 10.49 -7.93 1.21
C ARG A 506 11.59 -8.90 1.63
N LEU A 507 11.94 -9.88 0.78
CA LEU A 507 13.03 -10.82 1.08
C LEU A 507 14.35 -10.11 1.38
N LEU A 508 14.69 -9.07 0.61
CA LEU A 508 15.88 -8.26 0.84
C LEU A 508 15.78 -7.40 2.11
N GLU A 509 14.62 -6.78 2.37
CA GLU A 509 14.30 -5.99 3.57
C GLU A 509 14.35 -6.83 4.86
N ASP A 510 13.82 -8.05 4.84
CA ASP A 510 13.80 -8.99 5.98
C ASP A 510 15.21 -9.48 6.35
N ASN A 511 16.12 -9.55 5.37
CA ASN A 511 17.49 -10.08 5.53
C ASN A 511 18.59 -9.00 5.65
N ASP A 512 18.22 -7.71 5.79
CA ASP A 512 19.13 -6.55 5.84
C ASP A 512 20.01 -6.39 4.58
N VAL A 513 19.46 -6.61 3.39
CA VAL A 513 20.19 -6.49 2.11
C VAL A 513 19.61 -5.35 1.27
N GLY A 514 20.48 -4.43 0.82
CA GLY A 514 20.06 -3.29 -0.01
C GLY A 514 19.14 -2.28 0.70
N VAL A 515 19.06 -2.33 2.04
CA VAL A 515 18.24 -1.48 2.89
C VAL A 515 19.04 -0.95 4.08
N VAL A 516 18.61 0.16 4.67
CA VAL A 516 19.10 0.67 5.97
C VAL A 516 17.91 0.71 6.93
N ARG A 517 17.99 -0.01 8.05
CA ARG A 517 16.90 -0.07 9.03
C ARG A 517 16.96 1.09 10.03
N THR A 518 16.18 2.14 9.77
CA THR A 518 15.88 3.19 10.75
C THR A 518 14.84 2.70 11.77
N ARG A 519 14.98 3.06 13.05
CA ARG A 519 14.00 2.75 14.11
C ARG A 519 13.29 4.03 14.55
N LEU A 520 11.97 3.96 14.69
CA LEU A 520 11.15 5.00 15.30
C LEU A 520 10.69 4.48 16.66
N THR A 521 11.35 4.93 17.73
CA THR A 521 11.11 4.48 19.10
C THR A 521 10.14 5.42 19.82
N THR A 522 9.10 4.86 20.43
CA THR A 522 8.22 5.57 21.36
C THR A 522 8.40 5.04 22.78
N ALA A 523 8.14 5.88 23.77
CA ALA A 523 8.08 5.47 25.17
C ALA A 523 6.62 5.26 25.59
N ILE A 524 6.39 4.29 26.49
CA ILE A 524 5.13 4.10 27.21
C ILE A 524 5.43 4.01 28.72
N PRO A 525 4.49 4.32 29.61
CA PRO A 525 4.67 4.13 31.05
C PRO A 525 4.97 2.66 31.37
N ASP A 526 5.94 2.40 32.25
CA ASP A 526 6.19 1.05 32.76
C ASP A 526 5.13 0.70 33.81
N LEU A 527 4.00 0.20 33.31
CA LEU A 527 2.84 -0.19 34.10
C LEU A 527 3.12 -1.36 35.04
N GLU A 528 4.13 -2.21 34.76
CA GLU A 528 4.51 -3.32 35.64
C GLU A 528 5.36 -2.81 36.81
N LEU A 529 6.29 -1.89 36.55
CA LEU A 529 6.99 -1.15 37.61
C LEU A 529 6.00 -0.32 38.46
N PHE A 530 5.07 0.41 37.85
CA PHE A 530 4.06 1.17 38.62
C PHE A 530 3.05 0.29 39.37
N GLU A 531 2.83 -0.97 38.96
CA GLU A 531 2.06 -1.94 39.75
C GLU A 531 2.89 -2.49 40.92
N THR A 532 4.15 -2.91 40.69
CA THR A 532 5.02 -3.45 41.76
C THR A 532 5.39 -2.41 42.83
N LEU A 533 5.52 -1.13 42.47
CA LEU A 533 5.78 -0.04 43.43
C LEU A 533 4.55 0.35 44.29
N ARG A 534 3.37 -0.21 44.03
CA ARG A 534 2.14 0.04 44.84
C ARG A 534 1.92 -0.97 45.96
N GLY A 535 2.56 -2.14 45.92
CA GLY A 535 2.40 -3.26 46.86
C GLY A 535 1.45 -4.34 46.36
#